data_AF-K9YRZ6-F1
#
_entry.id   AF-K9YRZ6-F1
#
_cell.length_a   1.000
_cell.length_b   1.000
_cell.length_c   1.000
_cell.angle_alpha   90.00
_cell.angle_beta   90.00
_cell.angle_gamma   90.00
#
_symmetry.space_group_name_H-M   'P 1'
#
loop_
_entity.id
_entity.type
_entity.pdbx_description
1 polymer ?
#
loop_
_entity_poly.entity_id
_entity_poly.type
_entity_poly.pdbx_seq_one_letter_code
_entity_poly.pdbx_strand_id
1 'polypeptide(L)'
;MYKRLFPDDHPRVALSLNNLAGLYSSQGNYSEAVAFLKRGTDVEEAVLSRNLVTGSEQQKRAYLETFSGSTNYPISLHLQNIPNNQDAANLALTTILRRKGRVLDVLGNSLRQLQANSDSQTKALFQELSQVQNQLSQLVYNPSPQSNRQVIQDLETKATNLEAELMNRSAEFRQQVKPVNIADVQKVIPDNAILLEFIQYQPVNPKTNESGSPRYAVYLLRSSGEVQWADLGEAEVIDQKIDRARNVFKEVEETIASTPRFALPQVLAENLAQSYTPAAQELYQQILAPISEMIEESEHLLIAPDSSLNLIPFAGLIDSQNRYLLETHRITYLTSGRDLLRFQLPDGKTERSLLFANPTYSSPGQSTIQLTSSQTRGSNQRSGDLDTLEFGALPGTATEGSAIAQLFPQMQVLTEEAATENALKSSENSRILHIATHGAVTSDQ
;
A
#
# COMPACT_ATOMS: atom_id res chain seq x y z
N MET A 1 0.66 14.03 37.50
CA MET A 1 -0.78 14.27 37.80
C MET A 1 -1.69 13.30 37.04
N TYR A 2 -1.57 13.16 35.71
CA TYR A 2 -2.45 12.29 34.91
C TYR A 2 -2.37 10.78 35.21
N LYS A 3 -1.19 10.23 35.51
CA LYS A 3 -1.04 8.81 35.94
C LYS A 3 -1.84 8.46 37.21
N ARG A 4 -2.17 9.45 38.03
CA ARG A 4 -2.99 9.28 39.25
C ARG A 4 -4.49 9.44 38.99
N LEU A 5 -4.87 10.00 37.85
CA LEU A 5 -6.25 10.35 37.49
C LEU A 5 -6.86 9.40 36.45
N PHE A 6 -6.03 8.72 35.67
CA PHE A 6 -6.46 7.80 34.62
C PHE A 6 -5.70 6.47 34.74
N PRO A 7 -6.30 5.34 34.31
CA PRO A 7 -5.56 4.09 34.11
C PRO A 7 -4.32 4.32 33.22
N ASP A 8 -3.29 3.49 33.39
CA ASP A 8 -1.99 3.65 32.70
C ASP A 8 -2.10 3.68 31.16
N ASP A 9 -3.22 3.20 30.60
CA ASP A 9 -3.45 3.12 29.15
C ASP A 9 -4.24 4.31 28.56
N HIS A 10 -4.30 5.46 29.22
CA HIS A 10 -5.09 6.61 28.77
C HIS A 10 -4.29 7.53 27.81
N PRO A 11 -4.88 8.10 26.73
CA PRO A 11 -4.16 8.96 25.77
C PRO A 11 -3.42 10.15 26.40
N ARG A 12 -3.97 10.73 27.47
CA ARG A 12 -3.29 11.81 28.22
C ARG A 12 -2.02 11.36 28.97
N VAL A 13 -1.94 10.08 29.35
CA VAL A 13 -0.73 9.49 29.94
C VAL A 13 0.35 9.39 28.87
N ALA A 14 0.03 8.86 27.68
CA ALA A 14 0.92 8.87 26.52
C ALA A 14 1.43 10.27 26.19
N LEU A 15 0.53 11.25 26.05
CA LEU A 15 0.90 12.64 25.79
C LEU A 15 1.88 13.20 26.83
N SER A 16 1.64 12.90 28.11
CA SER A 16 2.54 13.35 29.19
C SER A 16 3.93 12.71 29.09
N LEU A 17 4.00 11.42 28.74
CA LEU A 17 5.25 10.69 28.55
C LEU A 17 6.03 11.21 27.34
N ASN A 18 5.33 11.46 26.23
CA ASN A 18 5.93 12.03 25.02
C ASN A 18 6.47 13.45 25.28
N ASN A 19 5.73 14.26 26.03
CA ASN A 19 6.18 15.61 26.42
C ASN A 19 7.42 15.55 27.33
N LEU A 20 7.49 14.57 28.26
CA LEU A 20 8.68 14.35 29.06
C LEU A 20 9.87 13.95 28.17
N ALA A 21 9.66 13.07 27.19
CA ALA A 21 10.71 12.75 26.24
C ALA A 21 11.18 13.97 25.45
N GLY A 22 10.25 14.81 25.00
CA GLY A 22 10.51 16.12 24.42
C GLY A 22 11.44 16.98 25.27
N LEU A 23 11.11 17.10 26.56
CA LEU A 23 11.89 17.86 27.53
C LEU A 23 13.30 17.29 27.74
N TYR A 24 13.44 15.97 27.88
CA TYR A 24 14.76 15.36 28.05
C TYR A 24 15.61 15.49 26.79
N SER A 25 15.02 15.34 25.60
CA SER A 25 15.71 15.53 24.33
C SER A 25 16.18 16.98 24.14
N SER A 26 15.38 17.98 24.55
CA SER A 26 15.77 19.40 24.46
C SER A 26 16.96 19.74 25.36
N GLN A 27 17.12 19.00 26.46
CA GLN A 27 18.25 19.08 27.38
C GLN A 27 19.48 18.27 26.93
N GLY A 28 19.36 17.48 25.86
CA GLY A 28 20.42 16.57 25.39
C GLY A 28 20.48 15.23 26.16
N ASN A 29 19.51 14.96 27.03
CA ASN A 29 19.40 13.73 27.81
C ASN A 29 18.65 12.65 26.99
N TYR A 30 19.30 12.17 25.94
CA TYR A 30 18.63 11.32 24.95
C TYR A 30 18.27 9.92 25.45
N SER A 31 19.02 9.36 26.40
CA SER A 31 18.71 8.05 26.99
C SER A 31 17.35 8.05 27.71
N GLU A 32 17.09 9.07 28.53
CA GLU A 32 15.81 9.30 29.18
C GLU A 32 14.71 9.57 28.15
N ALA A 33 15.01 10.36 27.10
CA ALA A 33 14.07 10.64 26.03
C ALA A 33 13.58 9.35 25.34
N VAL A 34 14.49 8.44 24.98
CA VAL A 34 14.17 7.13 24.41
C VAL A 34 13.31 6.30 25.37
N ALA A 35 13.67 6.26 26.66
CA ALA A 35 12.92 5.51 27.67
C ALA A 35 11.48 6.04 27.85
N PHE A 36 11.28 7.36 27.84
CA PHE A 36 9.96 7.97 27.93
C PHE A 36 9.15 7.78 26.64
N LEU A 37 9.77 7.90 25.46
CA LEU A 37 9.09 7.63 24.19
C LEU A 37 8.64 6.19 24.07
N LYS A 38 9.47 5.22 24.46
CA LYS A 38 9.10 3.81 24.47
C LYS A 38 7.83 3.59 25.29
N ARG A 39 7.79 4.11 26.51
CA ARG A 39 6.60 4.02 27.38
C ARG A 39 5.39 4.75 26.80
N GLY A 40 5.58 5.92 26.20
CA GLY A 40 4.51 6.69 25.58
C GLY A 40 3.89 5.95 24.39
N THR A 41 4.73 5.50 23.46
CA THR A 41 4.30 4.75 22.26
C THR A 41 3.68 3.39 22.60
N ASP A 42 4.10 2.72 23.67
CA ASP A 42 3.45 1.50 24.19
C ASP A 42 2.02 1.79 24.69
N VAL A 43 1.81 2.90 25.40
CA VAL A 43 0.46 3.33 25.83
C VAL A 43 -0.40 3.68 24.63
N GLU A 44 0.15 4.40 23.65
CA GLU A 44 -0.56 4.70 22.40
C GLU A 44 -0.94 3.44 21.63
N GLU A 45 -0.06 2.44 21.60
CA GLU A 45 -0.36 1.17 20.93
C GLU A 45 -1.54 0.44 21.57
N ALA A 46 -1.61 0.43 22.91
CA ALA A 46 -2.76 -0.11 23.63
C ALA A 46 -4.05 0.65 23.32
N VAL A 47 -3.97 1.98 23.20
CA VAL A 47 -5.10 2.84 22.81
C VAL A 47 -5.55 2.55 21.38
N LEU A 48 -4.62 2.54 20.42
CA LEU A 48 -4.89 2.31 19.01
C LEU A 48 -5.48 0.93 18.77
N SER A 49 -4.96 -0.10 19.46
CA SER A 49 -5.48 -1.46 19.38
C SER A 49 -6.93 -1.60 19.86
N ARG A 50 -7.40 -0.72 20.75
CA ARG A 50 -8.80 -0.71 21.20
C ARG A 50 -9.70 0.15 20.31
N ASN A 51 -9.18 1.28 19.84
CA ASN A 51 -10.00 2.32 19.21
C ASN A 51 -10.05 2.22 17.69
N LEU A 52 -9.05 1.63 17.04
CA LEU A 52 -9.05 1.47 15.57
C LEU A 52 -9.94 0.34 15.08
N VAL A 53 -10.51 -0.47 15.98
CA VAL A 53 -11.37 -1.62 15.63
C VAL A 53 -12.71 -1.15 15.04
N THR A 54 -13.18 0.03 15.43
CA THR A 54 -14.49 0.56 15.02
C THR A 54 -14.37 1.81 14.13
N GLY A 55 -15.50 2.27 13.59
CA GLY A 55 -15.58 3.45 12.70
C GLY A 55 -15.31 3.12 11.23
N SER A 56 -15.49 4.09 10.34
CA SER A 56 -15.18 3.96 8.91
C SER A 56 -13.67 3.97 8.64
N GLU A 57 -13.24 3.58 7.44
CA GLU A 57 -11.83 3.70 7.05
C GLU A 57 -11.31 5.14 7.22
N GLN A 58 -12.07 6.14 6.75
CA GLN A 58 -11.70 7.55 6.86
C GLN A 58 -11.51 7.99 8.32
N GLN A 59 -12.41 7.57 9.21
CA GLN A 59 -12.30 7.86 10.64
C GLN A 59 -11.06 7.21 11.26
N LYS A 60 -10.75 5.96 10.86
CA LYS A 60 -9.54 5.26 11.31
C LYS A 60 -8.26 5.97 10.85
N ARG A 61 -8.21 6.40 9.59
CA ARG A 61 -7.10 7.19 9.04
C ARG A 61 -6.94 8.52 9.79
N ALA A 62 -8.02 9.30 9.91
CA ALA A 62 -8.00 10.57 10.64
C ALA A 62 -7.60 10.39 12.12
N TYR A 63 -8.03 9.31 12.77
CA TYR A 63 -7.62 9.01 14.12
C TYR A 63 -6.12 8.68 14.22
N LEU A 64 -5.60 7.87 13.28
CA LEU A 64 -4.17 7.54 13.24
C LEU A 64 -3.31 8.79 12.98
N GLU A 65 -3.78 9.74 12.16
CA GLU A 65 -3.10 11.02 11.90
C GLU A 65 -2.91 11.86 13.17
N THR A 66 -3.75 11.70 14.20
CA THR A 66 -3.56 12.39 15.49
C THR A 66 -2.30 11.94 16.23
N PHE A 67 -1.68 10.84 15.81
CA PHE A 67 -0.42 10.29 16.32
C PHE A 67 0.77 10.57 15.39
N SER A 68 0.61 11.41 14.35
CA SER A 68 1.70 11.76 13.43
C SER A 68 2.92 12.33 14.15
N GLY A 69 2.72 13.21 15.14
CA GLY A 69 3.80 13.75 15.97
C GLY A 69 4.56 12.68 16.74
N SER A 70 3.86 11.77 17.44
CA SER A 70 4.48 10.68 18.20
C SER A 70 5.04 9.56 17.31
N THR A 71 4.64 9.51 16.03
CA THR A 71 5.20 8.62 15.01
C THR A 71 6.53 9.17 14.48
N ASN A 72 6.56 10.46 14.14
CA ASN A 72 7.76 11.12 13.60
C ASN A 72 8.85 11.29 14.66
N TYR A 73 8.47 11.50 15.93
CA TYR A 73 9.44 11.87 16.95
C TYR A 73 10.48 10.78 17.28
N PRO A 74 10.13 9.49 17.44
CA PRO A 74 11.13 8.42 17.57
C PRO A 74 12.09 8.32 16.37
N ILE A 75 11.56 8.48 15.14
CA ILE A 75 12.35 8.41 13.90
C ILE A 75 13.31 9.60 13.83
N SER A 76 12.81 10.81 14.09
CA SER A 76 13.62 12.03 14.14
C SER A 76 14.69 11.95 15.22
N LEU A 77 14.33 11.51 16.43
CA LEU A 77 15.28 11.38 17.54
C LEU A 77 16.42 10.44 17.16
N HIS A 78 16.09 9.28 16.59
CA HIS A 78 17.07 8.32 16.11
C HIS A 78 17.96 8.94 15.02
N LEU A 79 17.40 9.35 13.88
CA LEU A 79 18.19 9.71 12.71
C LEU A 79 18.90 11.07 12.83
N GLN A 80 18.35 12.02 13.59
CA GLN A 80 18.86 13.40 13.64
C GLN A 80 19.68 13.71 14.90
N ASN A 81 19.46 13.01 16.01
CA ASN A 81 20.11 13.33 17.29
C ASN A 81 21.04 12.23 17.78
N ILE A 82 20.66 10.97 17.62
CA ILE A 82 21.43 9.81 18.12
C ILE A 82 21.52 8.68 17.08
N PRO A 83 22.09 8.95 15.88
CA PRO A 83 22.06 8.03 14.75
C PRO A 83 22.89 6.75 14.92
N ASN A 84 23.62 6.60 16.03
CA ASN A 84 24.42 5.41 16.35
C ASN A 84 23.86 4.63 17.55
N ASN A 85 22.59 4.84 17.90
CA ASN A 85 21.96 4.24 19.07
C ASN A 85 20.95 3.15 18.68
N GLN A 86 21.28 1.90 19.00
CA GLN A 86 20.46 0.74 18.63
C GLN A 86 19.09 0.72 19.32
N ASP A 87 18.98 1.22 20.56
CA ASP A 87 17.69 1.30 21.25
C ASP A 87 16.75 2.31 20.57
N ALA A 88 17.30 3.41 20.06
CA ALA A 88 16.55 4.39 19.28
C ALA A 88 16.15 3.84 17.91
N ALA A 89 17.04 3.11 17.22
CA ALA A 89 16.72 2.43 15.98
C ALA A 89 15.60 1.40 16.17
N ASN A 90 15.69 0.58 17.23
CA ASN A 90 14.68 -0.41 17.60
C ASN A 90 13.34 0.25 17.91
N LEU A 91 13.34 1.38 18.64
CA LEU A 91 12.13 2.13 18.95
C LEU A 91 11.49 2.74 17.70
N ALA A 92 12.30 3.33 16.81
CA ALA A 92 11.82 3.90 15.56
C ALA A 92 11.19 2.82 14.66
N LEU A 93 11.89 1.72 14.39
CA LEU A 93 11.35 0.62 13.59
C LEU A 93 10.11 -0.01 14.24
N THR A 94 10.10 -0.21 15.56
CA THR A 94 8.90 -0.71 16.26
C THR A 94 7.71 0.24 16.08
N THR A 95 7.96 1.55 16.13
CA THR A 95 6.92 2.58 15.91
C THR A 95 6.39 2.50 14.47
N ILE A 96 7.27 2.43 13.46
CA ILE A 96 6.88 2.29 12.05
C ILE A 96 6.02 1.02 11.86
N LEU A 97 6.51 -0.12 12.37
CA LEU A 97 5.82 -1.42 12.35
C LEU A 97 4.52 -1.43 13.16
N ARG A 98 4.19 -0.41 13.95
CA ARG A 98 2.91 -0.27 14.65
C ARG A 98 1.99 0.80 14.04
N ARG A 99 2.47 1.60 13.09
CA ARG A 99 1.71 2.72 12.48
C ARG A 99 1.44 2.52 11.00
N LYS A 100 2.49 2.28 10.20
CA LYS A 100 2.41 2.26 8.73
C LYS A 100 1.60 1.08 8.20
N GLY A 101 0.47 1.29 7.53
CA GLY A 101 -0.40 0.21 7.03
C GLY A 101 -1.37 -0.36 8.08
N ARG A 102 -1.52 0.29 9.25
CA ARG A 102 -2.34 -0.21 10.36
C ARG A 102 -3.83 -0.27 9.99
N VAL A 103 -4.32 0.72 9.25
CA VAL A 103 -5.72 0.76 8.82
C VAL A 103 -6.04 -0.40 7.88
N LEU A 104 -5.18 -0.66 6.89
CA LEU A 104 -5.34 -1.80 5.97
C LEU A 104 -5.31 -3.14 6.70
N ASP A 105 -4.43 -3.30 7.70
CA ASP A 105 -4.37 -4.51 8.53
C ASP A 105 -5.68 -4.74 9.30
N VAL A 106 -6.23 -3.69 9.93
CA VAL A 106 -7.52 -3.77 10.62
C VAL A 106 -8.63 -4.16 9.64
N LEU A 107 -8.75 -3.47 8.50
CA LEU A 107 -9.77 -3.75 7.50
C LEU A 107 -9.67 -5.18 6.95
N GLY A 108 -8.46 -5.65 6.64
CA GLY A 108 -8.23 -7.00 6.15
C GLY A 108 -8.58 -8.08 7.17
N ASN A 109 -8.24 -7.87 8.45
CA ASN A 109 -8.61 -8.79 9.53
C ASN A 109 -10.12 -8.83 9.76
N SER A 110 -10.77 -7.67 9.79
CA SER A 110 -12.22 -7.53 9.90
C SER A 110 -12.95 -8.31 8.80
N LEU A 111 -12.55 -8.13 7.54
CA LEU A 111 -13.15 -8.84 6.41
C LEU A 111 -13.03 -10.36 6.53
N ARG A 112 -11.84 -10.86 6.92
CA ARG A 112 -11.63 -12.31 7.13
C ARG A 112 -12.52 -12.87 8.25
N GLN A 113 -12.66 -12.14 9.35
CA GLN A 113 -13.52 -12.58 10.47
C GLN A 113 -14.99 -12.61 10.08
N LEU A 114 -15.47 -11.60 9.34
CA LEU A 114 -16.84 -11.56 8.81
C LEU A 114 -17.14 -12.76 7.91
N GLN A 115 -16.20 -13.12 7.04
CA GLN A 115 -16.36 -14.28 6.16
C GLN A 115 -16.41 -15.59 6.94
N ALA A 116 -15.68 -15.71 8.06
CA ALA A 116 -15.60 -16.93 8.84
C ALA A 116 -16.82 -17.18 9.75
N ASN A 117 -17.32 -16.16 10.47
CA ASN A 117 -18.21 -16.37 11.64
C ASN A 117 -19.46 -15.45 11.71
N SER A 118 -19.84 -14.76 10.62
CA SER A 118 -20.94 -13.78 10.69
C SER A 118 -22.36 -14.38 10.81
N ASP A 119 -23.18 -13.75 11.65
CA ASP A 119 -24.64 -13.97 11.71
C ASP A 119 -25.36 -13.41 10.46
N SER A 120 -26.65 -13.75 10.31
CA SER A 120 -27.43 -13.37 9.12
C SER A 120 -27.60 -11.85 8.96
N GLN A 121 -27.64 -11.08 10.05
CA GLN A 121 -27.78 -9.62 9.99
C GLN A 121 -26.47 -8.95 9.56
N THR A 122 -25.34 -9.45 10.04
CA THR A 122 -24.01 -8.96 9.66
C THR A 122 -23.72 -9.27 8.18
N LYS A 123 -24.14 -10.43 7.69
CA LYS A 123 -24.11 -10.76 6.25
C LYS A 123 -24.96 -9.80 5.43
N ALA A 124 -26.14 -9.42 5.92
CA ALA A 124 -27.02 -8.47 5.23
C ALA A 124 -26.39 -7.06 5.14
N LEU A 125 -25.79 -6.57 6.24
CA LEU A 125 -25.06 -5.29 6.23
C LEU A 125 -23.88 -5.29 5.25
N PHE A 126 -23.13 -6.39 5.19
CA PHE A 126 -22.04 -6.54 4.23
C PHE A 126 -22.55 -6.53 2.77
N GLN A 127 -23.64 -7.23 2.51
CA GLN A 127 -24.29 -7.22 1.19
C GLN A 127 -24.78 -5.82 0.82
N GLU A 128 -25.39 -5.09 1.76
CA GLU A 128 -25.83 -3.72 1.53
C GLU A 128 -24.66 -2.78 1.26
N LEU A 129 -23.55 -2.90 2.02
CA LEU A 129 -22.33 -2.15 1.77
C LEU A 129 -21.77 -2.44 0.37
N SER A 130 -21.70 -3.72 -0.01
CA SER A 130 -21.25 -4.10 -1.36
C SER A 130 -22.17 -3.55 -2.45
N GLN A 131 -23.48 -3.45 -2.22
CA GLN A 131 -24.42 -2.85 -3.17
C GLN A 131 -24.19 -1.35 -3.31
N VAL A 132 -23.99 -0.63 -2.20
CA VAL A 132 -23.69 0.81 -2.22
C VAL A 132 -22.36 1.09 -2.93
N GLN A 133 -21.32 0.28 -2.67
CA GLN A 133 -20.04 0.37 -3.36
C GLN A 133 -20.19 0.10 -4.87
N ASN A 134 -21.01 -0.88 -5.26
CA ASN A 134 -21.33 -1.12 -6.67
C ASN A 134 -22.08 0.07 -7.31
N GLN A 135 -23.01 0.71 -6.58
CA GLN A 135 -23.72 1.90 -7.06
C GLN A 135 -22.79 3.10 -7.23
N LEU A 136 -21.90 3.35 -6.26
CA LEU A 136 -20.84 4.36 -6.37
C LEU A 136 -19.97 4.09 -7.59
N SER A 137 -19.50 2.86 -7.74
CA SER A 137 -18.72 2.44 -8.90
C SER A 137 -19.48 2.68 -10.22
N GLN A 138 -20.76 2.33 -10.31
CA GLN A 138 -21.58 2.57 -11.49
C GLN A 138 -21.74 4.06 -11.81
N LEU A 139 -21.90 4.91 -10.81
CA LEU A 139 -22.01 6.36 -10.99
C LEU A 139 -20.68 7.00 -11.45
N VAL A 140 -19.55 6.40 -11.06
CA VAL A 140 -18.22 6.79 -11.56
C VAL A 140 -18.02 6.40 -13.02
N TYR A 141 -18.64 5.31 -13.50
CA TYR A 141 -18.53 4.85 -14.89
C TYR A 141 -19.66 5.35 -15.83
N ASN A 142 -20.85 5.67 -15.29
CA ASN A 142 -22.03 6.14 -16.04
C ASN A 142 -22.58 7.43 -15.40
N PRO A 143 -21.90 8.57 -15.56
CA PRO A 143 -22.31 9.86 -14.99
C PRO A 143 -23.66 10.35 -15.56
N SER A 144 -24.61 10.74 -14.71
CA SER A 144 -25.81 11.48 -15.15
C SER A 144 -25.64 13.00 -14.91
N PRO A 145 -25.90 13.89 -15.89
CA PRO A 145 -25.61 15.32 -15.78
C PRO A 145 -26.37 16.11 -14.69
N GLN A 146 -27.41 15.55 -14.07
CA GLN A 146 -28.36 16.33 -13.25
C GLN A 146 -28.49 15.90 -11.77
N SER A 147 -27.66 14.97 -11.26
CA SER A 147 -27.77 14.56 -9.84
C SER A 147 -26.48 14.11 -9.15
N ASN A 148 -25.35 14.07 -9.87
CA ASN A 148 -24.19 13.28 -9.45
C ASN A 148 -23.57 13.68 -8.10
N ARG A 149 -23.33 14.97 -7.81
CA ARG A 149 -22.60 15.32 -6.56
C ARG A 149 -23.35 14.95 -5.28
N GLN A 150 -24.64 15.26 -5.21
CA GLN A 150 -25.40 14.99 -3.99
C GLN A 150 -25.63 13.49 -3.81
N VAL A 151 -25.95 12.77 -4.90
CA VAL A 151 -26.15 11.31 -4.84
C VAL A 151 -24.85 10.59 -4.48
N ILE A 152 -23.71 11.00 -5.03
CA ILE A 152 -22.39 10.45 -4.66
C ILE A 152 -22.12 10.72 -3.18
N GLN A 153 -22.29 11.96 -2.69
CA GLN A 153 -22.10 12.27 -1.27
C GLN A 153 -23.04 11.49 -0.34
N ASP A 154 -24.30 11.30 -0.75
CA ASP A 154 -25.27 10.54 0.03
C ASP A 154 -24.89 9.05 0.07
N LEU A 155 -24.42 8.48 -1.04
CA LEU A 155 -23.94 7.11 -1.12
C LEU A 155 -22.61 6.90 -0.37
N GLU A 156 -21.67 7.84 -0.44
CA GLU A 156 -20.43 7.85 0.37
C GLU A 156 -20.75 7.90 1.86
N THR A 157 -21.69 8.77 2.25
CA THR A 157 -22.16 8.86 3.64
C THR A 157 -22.84 7.55 4.05
N LYS A 158 -23.65 6.95 3.17
CA LYS A 158 -24.30 5.66 3.43
C LYS A 158 -23.26 4.54 3.59
N ALA A 159 -22.25 4.46 2.72
CA ALA A 159 -21.17 3.49 2.81
C ALA A 159 -20.41 3.64 4.13
N THR A 160 -20.03 4.87 4.48
CA THR A 160 -19.37 5.23 5.74
C THR A 160 -20.19 4.77 6.96
N ASN A 161 -21.51 4.97 6.93
CA ASN A 161 -22.39 4.57 8.02
C ASN A 161 -22.55 3.04 8.12
N LEU A 162 -22.71 2.35 6.99
CA LEU A 162 -22.80 0.89 6.93
C LEU A 162 -21.51 0.23 7.42
N GLU A 163 -20.35 0.76 7.01
CA GLU A 163 -19.05 0.33 7.53
C GLU A 163 -18.97 0.49 9.06
N ALA A 164 -19.38 1.65 9.58
CA ALA A 164 -19.37 1.89 11.02
C ALA A 164 -20.31 0.95 11.79
N GLU A 165 -21.53 0.70 11.27
CA GLU A 165 -22.47 -0.25 11.89
C GLU A 165 -21.94 -1.68 11.89
N LEU A 166 -21.39 -2.12 10.76
CA LEU A 166 -20.81 -3.46 10.60
C LEU A 166 -19.62 -3.66 11.56
N MET A 167 -18.74 -2.66 11.69
CA MET A 167 -17.61 -2.71 12.61
C MET A 167 -18.06 -2.69 14.09
N ASN A 168 -19.14 -1.96 14.42
CA ASN A 168 -19.66 -1.90 15.79
C ASN A 168 -20.35 -3.19 16.25
N ARG A 169 -21.05 -3.89 15.35
CA ARG A 169 -21.80 -5.12 15.69
C ARG A 169 -20.91 -6.32 15.92
N SER A 170 -19.71 -6.29 15.36
CA SER A 170 -18.81 -7.42 15.42
C SER A 170 -18.10 -7.54 16.77
N ALA A 171 -18.74 -8.18 17.74
CA ALA A 171 -18.12 -8.45 19.04
C ALA A 171 -16.80 -9.25 18.92
N GLU A 172 -16.64 -10.01 17.84
CA GLU A 172 -15.49 -10.83 17.48
C GLU A 172 -14.24 -10.02 17.11
N PHE A 173 -14.42 -8.76 16.68
CA PHE A 173 -13.32 -7.89 16.25
C PHE A 173 -12.47 -7.37 17.42
N ARG A 174 -12.97 -7.56 18.65
CA ARG A 174 -12.29 -7.18 19.89
C ARG A 174 -11.22 -8.18 20.33
N GLN A 175 -11.01 -9.27 19.59
CA GLN A 175 -9.88 -10.17 19.88
C GLN A 175 -8.57 -9.39 19.70
N GLN A 176 -7.82 -9.31 20.79
CA GLN A 176 -6.62 -8.48 20.95
C GLN A 176 -5.67 -8.62 19.76
N VAL A 177 -5.54 -7.54 18.98
CA VAL A 177 -4.39 -7.40 18.09
C VAL A 177 -3.15 -7.37 18.99
N LYS A 178 -2.35 -8.43 18.94
CA LYS A 178 -1.08 -8.46 19.66
C LYS A 178 -0.22 -7.31 19.14
N PRO A 179 0.37 -6.49 20.02
CA PRO A 179 1.30 -5.44 19.61
C PRO A 179 2.42 -6.05 18.76
N VAL A 180 2.68 -5.46 17.59
CA VAL A 180 3.76 -5.90 16.71
C VAL A 180 5.09 -5.49 17.33
N ASN A 181 6.03 -6.43 17.37
CA ASN A 181 7.40 -6.20 17.81
C ASN A 181 8.38 -6.71 16.75
N ILE A 182 9.58 -6.12 16.72
CA ILE A 182 10.66 -6.49 15.79
C ILE A 182 10.93 -8.00 15.85
N ALA A 183 11.08 -8.56 17.05
CA ALA A 183 11.38 -9.98 17.23
C ALA A 183 10.32 -10.92 16.63
N ASP A 184 9.05 -10.50 16.56
CA ASP A 184 8.00 -11.32 15.95
C ASP A 184 8.08 -11.26 14.42
N VAL A 185 8.45 -10.10 13.86
CA VAL A 185 8.70 -9.94 12.43
C VAL A 185 9.97 -10.70 12.00
N GLN A 186 11.05 -10.63 12.78
CA GLN A 186 12.30 -11.37 12.49
C GLN A 186 12.06 -12.87 12.34
N LYS A 187 11.26 -13.48 13.22
CA LYS A 187 10.96 -14.93 13.17
C LYS A 187 10.29 -15.39 11.87
N VAL A 188 9.66 -14.48 11.13
CA VAL A 188 8.91 -14.81 9.91
C VAL A 188 9.61 -14.34 8.62
N ILE A 189 10.72 -13.61 8.75
CA ILE A 189 11.57 -13.26 7.61
C ILE A 189 12.36 -14.52 7.21
N PRO A 190 12.34 -14.96 5.93
CA PRO A 190 13.19 -16.04 5.46
C PRO A 190 14.69 -15.74 5.63
N ASP A 191 15.52 -16.74 5.88
CA ASP A 191 16.96 -16.55 6.13
C ASP A 191 17.72 -15.92 4.95
N ASN A 192 17.29 -16.19 3.72
CA ASN A 192 17.85 -15.58 2.51
C ASN A 192 17.21 -14.25 2.13
N ALA A 193 16.36 -13.69 2.99
CA ALA A 193 15.62 -12.46 2.74
C ALA A 193 16.02 -11.33 3.68
N ILE A 194 15.78 -10.10 3.23
CA ILE A 194 15.91 -8.89 4.02
C ILE A 194 14.69 -7.99 3.81
N LEU A 195 14.14 -7.47 4.90
CA LEU A 195 13.07 -6.48 4.90
C LEU A 195 13.66 -5.08 4.76
N LEU A 196 13.14 -4.30 3.81
CA LEU A 196 13.43 -2.89 3.59
C LEU A 196 12.16 -2.10 3.92
N GLU A 197 12.09 -1.56 5.13
CA GLU A 197 10.96 -0.73 5.60
C GLU A 197 11.29 0.75 5.36
N PHE A 198 10.82 1.29 4.24
CA PHE A 198 10.95 2.71 3.91
C PHE A 198 9.93 3.54 4.69
N ILE A 199 10.29 4.79 4.99
CA ILE A 199 9.42 5.72 5.69
C ILE A 199 9.73 7.15 5.23
N GLN A 200 8.70 7.93 4.90
CA GLN A 200 8.80 9.38 4.87
C GLN A 200 8.54 9.90 6.28
N TYR A 201 9.45 10.70 6.81
CA TYR A 201 9.30 11.27 8.15
C TYR A 201 9.64 12.76 8.16
N GLN A 202 9.13 13.44 9.17
CA GLN A 202 9.31 14.85 9.40
C GLN A 202 10.25 15.04 10.61
N PRO A 203 11.49 15.51 10.39
CA PRO A 203 12.39 15.88 11.48
C PRO A 203 11.75 16.92 12.39
N VAL A 204 12.01 16.81 13.69
CA VAL A 204 11.59 17.79 14.70
C VAL A 204 12.81 18.24 15.49
N ASN A 205 13.02 19.56 15.57
CA ASN A 205 14.06 20.12 16.41
C ASN A 205 13.62 20.02 17.87
N PRO A 206 14.34 19.28 18.73
CA PRO A 206 13.91 19.07 20.11
C PRO A 206 13.97 20.35 20.96
N LYS A 207 14.74 21.37 20.56
CA LYS A 207 14.89 22.62 21.31
C LYS A 207 13.80 23.65 20.96
N THR A 208 13.47 23.79 19.68
CA THR A 208 12.50 24.78 19.20
C THR A 208 11.11 24.18 18.98
N ASN A 209 11.00 22.86 18.95
CA ASN A 209 9.81 22.12 18.55
C ASN A 209 9.31 22.46 17.14
N GLU A 210 10.22 22.95 16.29
CA GLU A 210 9.95 23.24 14.88
C GLU A 210 10.16 21.99 14.03
N SER A 211 9.24 21.78 13.08
CA SER A 211 9.37 20.75 12.06
C SER A 211 10.36 21.19 10.97
N GLY A 212 11.26 20.29 10.56
CA GLY A 212 12.19 20.51 9.44
C GLY A 212 11.52 20.31 8.08
N SER A 213 12.30 19.96 7.05
CA SER A 213 11.77 19.47 5.76
C SER A 213 11.58 17.95 5.81
N PRO A 214 10.54 17.37 5.20
CA PRO A 214 10.35 15.92 5.14
C PRO A 214 11.55 15.21 4.53
N ARG A 215 11.83 13.99 5.00
CA ARG A 215 12.97 13.16 4.59
C ARG A 215 12.53 11.72 4.39
N TYR A 216 13.22 10.98 3.54
CA TYR A 216 13.07 9.53 3.47
C TYR A 216 14.15 8.84 4.30
N ALA A 217 13.79 7.71 4.88
CA ALA A 217 14.71 6.78 5.49
C ALA A 217 14.30 5.35 5.17
N VAL A 218 15.22 4.41 5.38
CA VAL A 218 14.97 2.98 5.29
C VAL A 218 15.54 2.30 6.52
N TYR A 219 14.76 1.38 7.09
CA TYR A 219 15.20 0.46 8.13
C TYR A 219 15.25 -0.95 7.55
N LEU A 220 16.32 -1.66 7.83
CA LEU A 220 16.57 -3.00 7.33
C LEU A 220 16.51 -4.01 8.46
N LEU A 221 15.88 -5.15 8.19
CA LEU A 221 15.70 -6.21 9.16
C LEU A 221 15.87 -7.58 8.51
N ARG A 222 16.70 -8.44 9.11
CA ARG A 222 16.89 -9.85 8.73
C ARG A 222 16.21 -10.78 9.73
N SER A 223 16.22 -12.09 9.46
CA SER A 223 15.67 -13.11 10.36
C SER A 223 16.33 -13.13 11.75
N SER A 224 17.55 -12.60 11.86
CA SER A 224 18.29 -12.37 13.10
C SER A 224 19.21 -11.15 12.97
N GLY A 225 19.82 -10.74 14.08
CA GLY A 225 20.75 -9.60 14.11
C GLY A 225 20.08 -8.27 14.46
N GLU A 226 20.90 -7.22 14.43
CA GLU A 226 20.51 -5.86 14.76
C GLU A 226 19.78 -5.18 13.58
N VAL A 227 18.90 -4.22 13.91
CA VAL A 227 18.29 -3.33 12.91
C VAL A 227 19.38 -2.50 12.27
N GLN A 228 19.39 -2.40 10.94
CA GLN A 228 20.26 -1.47 10.20
C GLN A 228 19.39 -0.36 9.58
N TRP A 229 19.98 0.75 9.16
CA TRP A 229 19.22 1.89 8.61
C TRP A 229 20.07 2.79 7.71
N ALA A 230 19.39 3.62 6.94
CA ALA A 230 19.97 4.77 6.27
C ALA A 230 18.97 5.94 6.21
N ASP A 231 19.45 7.17 6.46
CA ASP A 231 18.73 8.39 6.09
C ASP A 231 19.05 8.68 4.61
N LEU A 232 18.02 8.74 3.77
CA LEU A 232 18.14 8.81 2.32
C LEU A 232 18.14 10.26 1.80
N GLY A 233 17.92 11.25 2.67
CA GLY A 233 17.87 12.65 2.27
C GLY A 233 16.47 13.27 2.28
N GLU A 234 16.40 14.50 1.78
CA GLU A 234 15.16 15.28 1.71
C GLU A 234 14.17 14.66 0.73
N ALA A 235 12.90 14.61 1.14
CA ALA A 235 11.83 14.01 0.36
C ALA A 235 11.63 14.73 -0.97
N GLU A 236 11.70 16.07 -0.99
CA GLU A 236 11.53 16.87 -2.20
C GLU A 236 12.52 16.47 -3.31
N VAL A 237 13.79 16.22 -2.96
CA VAL A 237 14.82 15.81 -3.93
C VAL A 237 14.53 14.43 -4.51
N ILE A 238 14.08 13.50 -3.67
CA ILE A 238 13.74 12.13 -4.08
C ILE A 238 12.45 12.13 -4.91
N ASP A 239 11.42 12.87 -4.49
CA ASP A 239 10.14 12.98 -5.16
C ASP A 239 10.30 13.58 -6.57
N GLN A 240 11.18 14.59 -6.75
CA GLN A 240 11.52 15.11 -8.08
C GLN A 240 12.15 14.06 -9.01
N LYS A 241 13.03 13.19 -8.47
CA LYS A 241 13.63 12.09 -9.24
C LYS A 241 12.57 11.02 -9.59
N ILE A 242 11.66 10.73 -8.67
CA ILE A 242 10.52 9.83 -8.90
C ILE A 242 9.64 10.37 -10.02
N ASP A 243 9.27 11.65 -9.95
CA ASP A 243 8.43 12.28 -10.98
C ASP A 243 9.12 12.29 -12.35
N ARG A 244 10.43 12.55 -12.40
CA ARG A 244 11.22 12.41 -13.64
C ARG A 244 11.11 11.00 -14.21
N ALA A 245 11.38 9.97 -13.42
CA ALA A 245 11.31 8.58 -13.87
C ALA A 245 9.90 8.19 -14.35
N ARG A 246 8.85 8.66 -13.65
CA ARG A 246 7.46 8.41 -14.03
C ARG A 246 7.06 9.13 -15.30
N ASN A 247 7.53 10.35 -15.51
CA ASN A 247 7.21 11.12 -16.71
C ASN A 247 7.82 10.50 -17.98
N VAL A 248 8.94 9.77 -17.88
CA VAL A 248 9.47 8.99 -19.02
C VAL A 248 8.44 7.99 -19.55
N PHE A 249 7.66 7.35 -18.68
CA PHE A 249 6.62 6.41 -19.14
C PHE A 249 5.48 7.09 -19.90
N LYS A 250 5.18 8.35 -19.60
CA LYS A 250 4.22 9.14 -20.37
C LYS A 250 4.74 9.43 -21.79
N GLU A 251 6.02 9.78 -21.91
CA GLU A 251 6.67 9.98 -23.22
C GLU A 251 6.72 8.66 -24.03
N VAL A 252 6.97 7.54 -23.36
CA VAL A 252 6.93 6.21 -23.97
C VAL A 252 5.53 5.88 -24.46
N GLU A 253 4.48 6.20 -23.71
CA GLU A 253 3.09 5.99 -24.13
C GLU A 253 2.76 6.77 -25.42
N GLU A 254 3.15 8.05 -25.50
CA GLU A 254 2.99 8.87 -26.70
C GLU A 254 3.78 8.30 -27.89
N THR A 255 4.97 7.76 -27.64
CA THR A 255 5.78 7.07 -28.65
C THR A 255 5.07 5.82 -29.17
N ILE A 256 4.52 4.99 -28.29
CA ILE A 256 3.79 3.76 -28.67
C ILE A 256 2.58 4.11 -29.54
N ALA A 257 1.87 5.19 -29.20
CA ALA A 257 0.70 5.63 -29.94
C ALA A 257 1.02 6.13 -31.36
N SER A 258 2.22 6.71 -31.56
CA SER A 258 2.64 7.34 -32.82
C SER A 258 3.54 6.47 -33.69
N THR A 259 4.05 5.33 -33.18
CA THR A 259 5.03 4.49 -33.87
C THR A 259 4.39 3.25 -34.51
N PRO A 260 4.66 2.96 -35.80
CA PRO A 260 4.20 1.73 -36.44
C PRO A 260 4.70 0.47 -35.72
N ARG A 261 3.83 -0.55 -35.58
CA ARG A 261 4.11 -1.75 -34.76
C ARG A 261 5.44 -2.45 -35.04
N PHE A 262 5.87 -2.48 -36.30
CA PHE A 262 7.14 -3.12 -36.70
C PHE A 262 8.39 -2.34 -36.25
N ALA A 263 8.28 -1.03 -36.03
CA ALA A 263 9.36 -0.17 -35.57
C ALA A 263 9.41 -0.02 -34.03
N LEU A 264 8.31 -0.37 -33.34
CA LEU A 264 8.20 -0.26 -31.88
C LEU A 264 9.37 -0.88 -31.11
N PRO A 265 9.87 -2.09 -31.41
CA PRO A 265 10.92 -2.70 -30.60
C PRO A 265 12.20 -1.84 -30.55
N GLN A 266 12.60 -1.28 -31.69
CA GLN A 266 13.81 -0.45 -31.78
C GLN A 266 13.61 0.90 -31.09
N VAL A 267 12.51 1.60 -31.40
CA VAL A 267 12.24 2.94 -30.86
C VAL A 267 12.05 2.89 -29.34
N LEU A 268 11.39 1.85 -28.82
CA LEU A 268 11.25 1.65 -27.38
C LEU A 268 12.59 1.39 -26.71
N ALA A 269 13.44 0.55 -27.29
CA ALA A 269 14.77 0.28 -26.75
C ALA A 269 15.62 1.57 -26.70
N GLU A 270 15.59 2.38 -27.76
CA GLU A 270 16.30 3.66 -27.82
C GLU A 270 15.78 4.66 -26.78
N ASN A 271 14.45 4.83 -26.66
CA ASN A 271 13.84 5.73 -25.67
C ASN A 271 14.10 5.28 -24.22
N LEU A 272 14.02 3.98 -23.93
CA LEU A 272 14.32 3.45 -22.60
C LEU A 272 15.81 3.61 -22.26
N ALA A 273 16.70 3.43 -23.23
CA ALA A 273 18.13 3.66 -23.03
C ALA A 273 18.46 5.14 -22.78
N GLN A 274 17.82 6.07 -23.51
CA GLN A 274 18.11 7.49 -23.42
C GLN A 274 17.47 8.19 -22.22
N SER A 275 16.22 7.84 -21.89
CA SER A 275 15.44 8.57 -20.88
C SER A 275 15.24 7.77 -19.59
N TYR A 276 14.84 6.50 -19.68
CA TYR A 276 14.52 5.71 -18.50
C TYR A 276 15.78 5.27 -17.73
N THR A 277 16.80 4.81 -18.45
CA THR A 277 18.01 4.25 -17.85
C THR A 277 18.71 5.25 -16.92
N PRO A 278 18.98 6.52 -17.32
CA PRO A 278 19.57 7.49 -16.42
C PRO A 278 18.70 7.80 -15.20
N ALA A 279 17.37 7.89 -15.38
CA ALA A 279 16.44 8.16 -14.27
C ALA A 279 16.39 6.99 -13.26
N ALA A 280 16.40 5.75 -13.76
CA ALA A 280 16.43 4.54 -12.94
C ALA A 280 17.74 4.41 -12.16
N GLN A 281 18.88 4.76 -12.76
CA GLN A 281 20.18 4.79 -12.11
C GLN A 281 20.28 5.91 -11.07
N GLU A 282 19.77 7.09 -11.38
CA GLU A 282 19.74 8.22 -10.47
C GLU A 282 18.90 7.91 -9.22
N LEU A 283 17.77 7.23 -9.39
CA LEU A 283 16.98 6.71 -8.28
C LEU A 283 17.74 5.64 -7.50
N TYR A 284 18.28 4.61 -8.16
CA TYR A 284 19.08 3.59 -7.49
C TYR A 284 20.19 4.20 -6.62
N GLN A 285 20.94 5.16 -7.17
CA GLN A 285 22.01 5.86 -6.48
C GLN A 285 21.53 6.62 -5.24
N GLN A 286 20.30 7.15 -5.28
CA GLN A 286 19.73 7.90 -4.18
C GLN A 286 19.15 7.00 -3.08
N ILE A 287 18.48 5.90 -3.45
CA ILE A 287 17.66 5.12 -2.50
C ILE A 287 18.22 3.75 -2.13
N LEU A 288 19.03 3.13 -3.00
CA LEU A 288 19.56 1.77 -2.78
C LEU A 288 21.08 1.74 -2.63
N ALA A 289 21.83 2.61 -3.30
CA ALA A 289 23.28 2.67 -3.12
C ALA A 289 23.73 2.95 -1.67
N PRO A 290 23.04 3.76 -0.84
CA PRO A 290 23.40 3.93 0.57
C PRO A 290 23.32 2.64 1.39
N ILE A 291 22.60 1.63 0.90
CA ILE A 291 22.36 0.36 1.58
C ILE A 291 22.82 -0.84 0.75
N SER A 292 23.57 -0.63 -0.34
CA SER A 292 23.90 -1.69 -1.30
C SER A 292 24.68 -2.83 -0.66
N GLU A 293 25.69 -2.51 0.16
CA GLU A 293 26.47 -3.50 0.91
C GLU A 293 25.60 -4.33 1.87
N MET A 294 24.53 -3.74 2.41
CA MET A 294 23.65 -4.42 3.36
C MET A 294 22.69 -5.38 2.67
N ILE A 295 22.36 -5.15 1.40
CA ILE A 295 21.38 -5.96 0.66
C ILE A 295 22.03 -6.99 -0.28
N GLU A 296 23.28 -6.78 -0.71
CA GLU A 296 23.99 -7.60 -1.71
C GLU A 296 24.03 -9.10 -1.38
N GLU A 297 24.14 -9.46 -0.10
CA GLU A 297 24.16 -10.86 0.35
C GLU A 297 22.78 -11.54 0.35
N SER A 298 21.70 -10.80 0.08
CA SER A 298 20.34 -11.31 0.19
C SER A 298 19.78 -11.68 -1.17
N GLU A 299 19.27 -12.88 -1.33
CA GLU A 299 18.62 -13.29 -2.59
C GLU A 299 17.23 -12.66 -2.75
N HIS A 300 16.59 -12.27 -1.63
CA HIS A 300 15.20 -11.81 -1.62
C HIS A 300 15.03 -10.50 -0.86
N LEU A 301 14.54 -9.47 -1.55
CA LEU A 301 14.17 -8.19 -0.98
C LEU A 301 12.67 -8.15 -0.70
N LEU A 302 12.31 -7.96 0.57
CA LEU A 302 10.95 -7.68 1.02
C LEU A 302 10.82 -6.16 1.16
N ILE A 303 10.22 -5.50 0.18
CA ILE A 303 10.23 -4.04 0.07
C ILE A 303 8.89 -3.48 0.55
N ALA A 304 8.92 -2.67 1.60
CA ALA A 304 7.78 -1.90 2.06
C ALA A 304 8.00 -0.40 1.75
N PRO A 305 7.59 0.10 0.58
CA PRO A 305 7.73 1.51 0.21
C PRO A 305 6.79 2.40 1.04
N ASP A 306 7.05 3.70 1.04
CA ASP A 306 6.19 4.70 1.70
C ASP A 306 6.09 5.98 0.86
N SER A 307 4.97 6.71 0.99
CA SER A 307 4.71 7.94 0.22
C SER A 307 4.97 7.75 -1.30
N SER A 308 5.63 8.69 -1.98
CA SER A 308 5.91 8.64 -3.42
C SER A 308 6.73 7.43 -3.86
N LEU A 309 7.46 6.76 -2.96
CA LEU A 309 8.20 5.52 -3.30
C LEU A 309 7.26 4.38 -3.70
N ASN A 310 5.96 4.46 -3.37
CA ASN A 310 4.95 3.52 -3.88
C ASN A 310 4.76 3.62 -5.41
N LEU A 311 5.22 4.70 -6.03
CA LEU A 311 4.97 5.02 -7.44
C LEU A 311 6.11 4.58 -8.36
N ILE A 312 7.15 3.92 -7.84
CA ILE A 312 8.28 3.43 -8.63
C ILE A 312 8.37 1.91 -8.63
N PRO A 313 8.73 1.29 -9.77
CA PRO A 313 9.02 -0.13 -9.82
C PRO A 313 10.46 -0.39 -9.36
N PHE A 314 10.67 -0.77 -8.10
CA PHE A 314 12.01 -1.11 -7.56
C PHE A 314 12.72 -2.16 -8.42
N ALA A 315 11.97 -3.14 -8.92
CA ALA A 315 12.46 -4.17 -9.85
C ALA A 315 13.12 -3.60 -11.12
N GLY A 316 12.65 -2.45 -11.59
CA GLY A 316 13.16 -1.76 -12.77
C GLY A 316 14.26 -0.73 -12.49
N LEU A 317 14.73 -0.60 -11.24
CA LEU A 317 15.89 0.24 -10.92
C LEU A 317 17.17 -0.43 -11.40
N ILE A 318 18.17 0.38 -11.76
CA ILE A 318 19.39 -0.08 -12.42
C ILE A 318 20.59 0.26 -11.54
N ASP A 319 21.41 -0.73 -11.22
CA ASP A 319 22.61 -0.57 -10.40
C ASP A 319 23.76 0.12 -11.16
N SER A 320 24.86 0.39 -10.44
CA SER A 320 26.07 0.98 -11.03
C SER A 320 26.75 0.11 -12.10
N GLN A 321 26.38 -1.17 -12.20
CA GLN A 321 26.86 -2.14 -13.16
C GLN A 321 25.92 -2.30 -14.38
N ASN A 322 24.92 -1.41 -14.52
CA ASN A 322 23.89 -1.46 -15.57
C ASN A 322 23.01 -2.72 -15.53
N ARG A 323 22.76 -3.28 -14.35
CA ARG A 323 21.85 -4.43 -14.17
C ARG A 323 20.57 -3.98 -13.51
N TYR A 324 19.45 -4.56 -13.94
CA TYR A 324 18.18 -4.34 -13.25
C TYR A 324 18.18 -5.04 -11.89
N LEU A 325 17.54 -4.43 -10.90
CA LEU A 325 17.44 -5.03 -9.56
C LEU A 325 16.78 -6.41 -9.60
N LEU A 326 15.81 -6.62 -10.50
CA LEU A 326 15.15 -7.93 -10.69
C LEU A 326 16.08 -9.04 -11.21
N GLU A 327 17.21 -8.69 -11.84
CA GLU A 327 18.18 -9.67 -12.36
C GLU A 327 19.06 -10.24 -11.25
N THR A 328 19.15 -9.53 -10.13
CA THR A 328 20.04 -9.85 -9.02
C THR A 328 19.27 -10.32 -7.79
N HIS A 329 18.02 -9.88 -7.62
CA HIS A 329 17.23 -10.18 -6.43
C HIS A 329 15.80 -10.58 -6.79
N ARG A 330 15.24 -11.53 -6.05
CA ARG A 330 13.79 -11.70 -5.97
C ARG A 330 13.21 -10.53 -5.19
N ILE A 331 12.05 -10.01 -5.61
CA ILE A 331 11.40 -8.87 -4.96
C ILE A 331 9.97 -9.23 -4.56
N THR A 332 9.58 -8.86 -3.35
CA THR A 332 8.18 -8.91 -2.89
C THR A 332 7.82 -7.59 -2.26
N TYR A 333 6.71 -6.99 -2.71
CA TYR A 333 6.21 -5.75 -2.14
C TYR A 333 5.30 -6.05 -0.95
N LEU A 334 5.45 -5.24 0.09
CA LEU A 334 4.63 -5.24 1.29
C LEU A 334 4.07 -3.84 1.50
N THR A 335 2.97 -3.71 2.24
CA THR A 335 2.55 -2.41 2.76
C THR A 335 3.43 -2.01 3.95
N SER A 336 3.79 -2.99 4.78
CA SER A 336 4.74 -2.87 5.89
C SER A 336 5.28 -4.25 6.25
N GLY A 337 6.44 -4.33 6.90
CA GLY A 337 7.01 -5.59 7.40
C GLY A 337 6.07 -6.40 8.29
N ARG A 338 5.09 -5.76 8.95
CA ARG A 338 4.10 -6.48 9.75
C ARG A 338 3.21 -7.42 8.92
N ASP A 339 3.10 -7.19 7.62
CA ASP A 339 2.30 -8.02 6.72
C ASP A 339 2.78 -9.48 6.75
N LEU A 340 4.07 -9.73 7.01
CA LEU A 340 4.63 -11.07 7.13
C LEU A 340 3.96 -11.90 8.25
N LEU A 341 3.45 -11.25 9.30
CA LEU A 341 2.75 -11.92 10.39
C LEU A 341 1.38 -12.47 9.96
N ARG A 342 0.77 -11.89 8.91
CA ARG A 342 -0.56 -12.28 8.40
C ARG A 342 -0.49 -13.37 7.33
N PHE A 343 0.64 -13.45 6.63
CA PHE A 343 0.84 -14.39 5.52
C PHE A 343 1.16 -15.81 5.98
N GLN A 344 1.15 -16.06 7.29
CA GLN A 344 0.91 -17.39 7.84
C GLN A 344 -0.53 -17.82 7.57
N LEU A 345 -0.89 -17.93 6.29
CA LEU A 345 -2.16 -18.50 5.87
C LEU A 345 -2.20 -19.94 6.41
N PRO A 346 -3.29 -20.36 7.07
CA PRO A 346 -3.56 -21.77 7.23
C PRO A 346 -3.51 -22.41 5.83
N ASP A 347 -2.92 -23.60 5.69
CA ASP A 347 -2.99 -24.37 4.45
C ASP A 347 -4.45 -24.57 4.05
N GLY A 348 -4.95 -23.65 3.22
CA GLY A 348 -6.28 -23.70 2.68
C GLY A 348 -6.34 -24.89 1.74
N LYS A 349 -6.97 -25.97 2.18
CA LYS A 349 -7.19 -27.25 1.48
C LYS A 349 -8.07 -27.13 0.23
N THR A 350 -7.98 -26.04 -0.53
CA THR A 350 -8.67 -25.89 -1.81
C THR A 350 -7.65 -26.11 -2.91
N GLU A 351 -7.91 -27.09 -3.77
CA GLU A 351 -7.15 -27.30 -5.01
C GLU A 351 -7.78 -26.54 -6.19
N ARG A 352 -8.89 -25.82 -5.94
CA ARG A 352 -9.61 -25.10 -6.98
C ARG A 352 -8.79 -23.92 -7.48
N SER A 353 -8.79 -23.73 -8.78
CA SER A 353 -8.10 -22.62 -9.44
C SER A 353 -9.06 -22.01 -10.45
N LEU A 354 -9.07 -20.68 -10.56
CA LEU A 354 -10.01 -19.94 -11.39
C LEU A 354 -9.26 -19.06 -12.39
N LEU A 355 -9.65 -19.15 -13.65
CA LEU A 355 -9.22 -18.30 -14.74
C LEU A 355 -10.40 -17.43 -15.16
N PHE A 356 -10.25 -16.11 -15.04
CA PHE A 356 -11.20 -15.11 -15.49
C PHE A 356 -10.55 -14.29 -16.60
N ALA A 357 -11.05 -14.35 -17.83
CA ALA A 357 -10.43 -13.67 -18.97
C ALA A 357 -11.45 -13.20 -20.00
N ASN A 358 -11.12 -12.16 -20.77
CA ASN A 358 -11.94 -11.65 -21.88
C ASN A 358 -13.44 -11.44 -21.53
N PRO A 359 -13.79 -10.69 -20.48
CA PRO A 359 -15.19 -10.40 -20.19
C PRO A 359 -15.84 -9.55 -21.28
N THR A 360 -17.13 -9.79 -21.52
CA THR A 360 -17.92 -8.98 -22.45
C THR A 360 -18.43 -7.72 -21.73
N TYR A 361 -18.01 -6.53 -22.18
CA TYR A 361 -18.42 -5.25 -21.59
C TYR A 361 -19.67 -4.64 -22.23
N SER A 362 -20.06 -5.10 -23.42
CA SER A 362 -21.27 -4.64 -24.11
C SER A 362 -22.51 -5.37 -23.59
N SER A 363 -23.60 -4.62 -23.36
CA SER A 363 -24.90 -5.21 -23.02
C SER A 363 -25.38 -6.19 -24.10
N PRO A 364 -26.08 -7.28 -23.75
CA PRO A 364 -26.66 -8.19 -24.73
C PRO A 364 -27.57 -7.42 -25.70
N GLY A 365 -27.19 -7.35 -26.98
CA GLY A 365 -27.97 -6.69 -28.03
C GLY A 365 -27.43 -5.35 -28.55
N GLN A 366 -26.31 -4.82 -28.04
CA GLN A 366 -25.60 -3.72 -28.71
C GLN A 366 -24.47 -4.28 -29.59
N SER A 367 -24.75 -4.35 -30.89
CA SER A 367 -23.74 -4.62 -31.92
C SER A 367 -22.57 -3.65 -31.76
N THR A 368 -21.36 -4.22 -31.69
CA THR A 368 -20.07 -3.54 -31.79
C THR A 368 -20.12 -2.34 -32.74
N ILE A 369 -20.11 -1.12 -32.19
CA ILE A 369 -19.88 0.06 -33.01
C ILE A 369 -18.41 0.06 -33.42
N GLN A 370 -18.20 0.11 -34.73
CA GLN A 370 -16.90 0.22 -35.37
C GLN A 370 -16.10 1.38 -34.77
N LEU A 371 -14.89 1.07 -34.32
CA LEU A 371 -13.83 2.05 -34.07
C LEU A 371 -13.52 2.76 -35.39
N THR A 372 -14.21 3.87 -35.68
CA THR A 372 -13.70 4.86 -36.63
C THR A 372 -12.48 5.50 -36.00
N SER A 373 -11.32 5.01 -36.40
CA SER A 373 -10.00 5.56 -36.13
C SER A 373 -9.89 6.98 -36.71
N SER A 374 -10.42 7.98 -36.00
CA SER A 374 -10.13 9.38 -36.29
C SER A 374 -10.72 10.25 -35.18
N GLN A 375 -10.03 10.40 -34.06
CA GLN A 375 -9.74 11.69 -33.41
C GLN A 375 -8.55 11.48 -32.46
N THR A 376 -7.41 12.07 -32.85
CA THR A 376 -6.33 12.59 -32.00
C THR A 376 -6.37 12.19 -30.52
N ARG A 377 -5.54 11.20 -30.15
CA ARG A 377 -5.02 11.05 -28.77
C ARG A 377 -4.08 12.23 -28.50
N GLY A 378 -4.66 13.35 -28.11
CA GLY A 378 -3.96 14.55 -27.67
C GLY A 378 -3.85 14.56 -26.15
N SER A 379 -2.64 14.83 -25.68
CA SER A 379 -2.23 15.09 -24.30
C SER A 379 -3.24 15.88 -23.46
N ASN A 380 -3.37 15.50 -22.18
CA ASN A 380 -4.18 16.06 -21.09
C ASN A 380 -5.60 15.49 -20.91
N GLN A 381 -5.69 14.20 -20.54
CA GLN A 381 -6.89 13.74 -19.82
C GLN A 381 -6.77 14.16 -18.35
N ARG A 382 -7.51 15.20 -17.98
CA ARG A 382 -7.75 15.56 -16.57
C ARG A 382 -8.81 14.61 -16.00
N SER A 383 -8.92 14.55 -14.66
CA SER A 383 -9.86 13.75 -13.86
C SER A 383 -11.34 13.72 -14.27
N GLY A 384 -11.76 14.47 -15.30
CA GLY A 384 -13.14 14.51 -15.83
C GLY A 384 -13.40 13.60 -17.05
N ASP A 385 -12.42 12.84 -17.54
CA ASP A 385 -12.59 11.99 -18.74
C ASP A 385 -13.03 10.53 -18.43
N LEU A 386 -13.16 10.15 -17.15
CA LEU A 386 -13.66 8.82 -16.75
C LEU A 386 -15.08 8.54 -17.25
N ASP A 387 -15.85 9.62 -17.43
CA ASP A 387 -17.21 9.71 -17.93
C ASP A 387 -17.39 9.19 -19.39
N THR A 388 -16.30 8.90 -20.10
CA THR A 388 -16.29 8.49 -21.52
C THR A 388 -15.53 7.19 -21.81
N LEU A 389 -15.09 6.45 -20.78
CA LEU A 389 -14.35 5.20 -20.94
C LEU A 389 -15.27 4.05 -21.39
N GLU A 390 -15.37 3.85 -22.70
CA GLU A 390 -15.92 2.61 -23.25
C GLU A 390 -14.83 1.53 -23.31
N PHE A 391 -15.01 0.48 -22.52
CA PHE A 391 -14.11 -0.69 -22.55
C PHE A 391 -14.47 -1.60 -23.73
N GLY A 392 -13.71 -1.51 -24.81
CA GLY A 392 -13.75 -2.50 -25.88
C GLY A 392 -13.22 -3.87 -25.41
N ALA A 393 -13.56 -4.93 -26.14
CA ALA A 393 -12.97 -6.24 -25.91
C ALA A 393 -11.43 -6.18 -25.97
N LEU A 394 -10.77 -7.04 -25.19
CA LEU A 394 -9.32 -7.22 -25.22
C LEU A 394 -9.00 -8.62 -25.80
N PRO A 395 -8.97 -8.81 -27.13
CA PRO A 395 -8.75 -10.14 -27.73
C PRO A 395 -7.46 -10.84 -27.26
N GLY A 396 -6.46 -10.07 -26.82
CA GLY A 396 -5.25 -10.61 -26.21
C GLY A 396 -5.51 -11.42 -24.93
N THR A 397 -6.45 -10.99 -24.09
CA THR A 397 -6.81 -11.72 -22.85
C THR A 397 -7.52 -13.04 -23.16
N ALA A 398 -8.25 -13.13 -24.27
CA ALA A 398 -8.82 -14.40 -24.74
C ALA A 398 -7.73 -15.41 -25.13
N THR A 399 -6.68 -14.91 -25.80
CA THR A 399 -5.52 -15.71 -26.21
C THR A 399 -4.72 -16.17 -24.98
N GLU A 400 -4.47 -15.25 -24.05
CA GLU A 400 -3.82 -15.54 -22.77
C GLU A 400 -4.60 -16.58 -21.95
N GLY A 401 -5.91 -16.39 -21.79
CA GLY A 401 -6.77 -17.32 -21.07
C GLY A 401 -6.76 -18.72 -21.71
N SER A 402 -6.84 -18.79 -23.04
CA SER A 402 -6.76 -20.08 -23.75
C SER A 402 -5.42 -20.79 -23.53
N ALA A 403 -4.31 -20.05 -23.53
CA ALA A 403 -2.98 -20.60 -23.29
C ALA A 403 -2.82 -21.11 -21.84
N ILE A 404 -3.32 -20.36 -20.85
CA ILE A 404 -3.25 -20.75 -19.43
C ILE A 404 -4.14 -21.98 -19.17
N ALA A 405 -5.35 -22.01 -19.73
CA ALA A 405 -6.26 -23.15 -19.59
C ALA A 405 -5.66 -24.46 -20.13
N GLN A 406 -4.83 -24.37 -21.18
CA GLN A 406 -4.10 -25.54 -21.71
C GLN A 406 -3.00 -26.04 -20.76
N LEU A 407 -2.30 -25.12 -20.07
CA LEU A 407 -1.26 -25.45 -19.10
C LEU A 407 -1.86 -26.00 -17.79
N PHE A 408 -3.04 -25.53 -17.41
CA PHE A 408 -3.72 -25.90 -16.17
C PHE A 408 -5.16 -26.37 -16.44
N PRO A 409 -5.35 -27.59 -16.97
CA PRO A 409 -6.66 -28.09 -17.42
C PRO A 409 -7.69 -28.27 -16.30
N GLN A 410 -7.27 -28.17 -15.03
CA GLN A 410 -8.16 -28.27 -13.86
C GLN A 410 -8.68 -26.91 -13.39
N MET A 411 -8.27 -25.81 -14.03
CA MET A 411 -8.82 -24.50 -13.72
C MET A 411 -10.27 -24.39 -14.19
N GLN A 412 -11.13 -23.85 -13.33
CA GLN A 412 -12.42 -23.33 -13.77
C GLN A 412 -12.15 -22.12 -14.68
N VAL A 413 -12.74 -22.11 -15.86
CA VAL A 413 -12.55 -21.03 -16.84
C VAL A 413 -13.84 -20.23 -16.96
N LEU A 414 -13.76 -18.93 -16.73
CA LEU A 414 -14.80 -17.95 -16.98
C LEU A 414 -14.30 -17.00 -18.07
N THR A 415 -14.97 -17.02 -19.22
CA THR A 415 -14.67 -16.15 -20.37
C THR A 415 -15.92 -15.55 -20.97
N GLU A 416 -15.77 -14.45 -21.71
CA GLU A 416 -16.85 -13.81 -22.47
C GLU A 416 -18.09 -13.54 -21.59
N GLU A 417 -19.26 -14.04 -21.99
CA GLU A 417 -20.52 -13.85 -21.26
C GLU A 417 -20.54 -14.53 -19.87
N ALA A 418 -19.67 -15.53 -19.65
CA ALA A 418 -19.54 -16.20 -18.36
C ALA A 418 -18.60 -15.45 -17.40
N ALA A 419 -17.72 -14.60 -17.93
CA ALA A 419 -16.81 -13.76 -17.14
C ALA A 419 -17.54 -12.51 -16.61
N THR A 420 -18.50 -12.73 -15.71
CA THR A 420 -19.24 -11.65 -15.04
C THR A 420 -18.67 -11.33 -13.67
N GLU A 421 -18.84 -10.09 -13.22
CA GLU A 421 -18.48 -9.67 -11.86
C GLU A 421 -19.13 -10.57 -10.79
N ASN A 422 -20.40 -10.94 -11.00
CA ASN A 422 -21.12 -11.84 -10.10
C ASN A 422 -20.50 -13.25 -10.06
N ALA A 423 -20.08 -13.80 -11.20
CA ALA A 423 -19.40 -15.09 -11.26
C ALA A 423 -18.05 -15.06 -10.54
N LEU A 424 -17.31 -13.96 -10.65
CA LEU A 424 -16.06 -13.76 -9.92
C LEU A 424 -16.29 -13.61 -8.42
N LYS A 425 -17.24 -12.75 -7.99
CA LYS A 425 -17.56 -12.52 -6.57
C LYS A 425 -18.20 -13.72 -5.87
N SER A 426 -18.90 -14.57 -6.62
CA SER A 426 -19.48 -15.81 -6.10
C SER A 426 -18.52 -17.00 -6.13
N SER A 427 -17.35 -16.86 -6.76
CA SER A 427 -16.35 -17.92 -6.76
C SER A 427 -15.79 -18.10 -5.35
N GLU A 428 -15.90 -19.33 -4.82
CA GLU A 428 -15.34 -19.69 -3.52
C GLU A 428 -13.80 -19.78 -3.58
N ASN A 429 -13.15 -19.65 -2.41
CA ASN A 429 -11.71 -19.77 -2.16
C ASN A 429 -10.93 -20.56 -3.24
N SER A 430 -10.28 -19.84 -4.15
CA SER A 430 -9.38 -20.39 -5.16
C SER A 430 -7.93 -20.32 -4.67
N ARG A 431 -7.17 -21.38 -4.89
CA ARG A 431 -5.72 -21.45 -4.64
C ARG A 431 -4.95 -20.57 -5.60
N ILE A 432 -5.37 -20.54 -6.85
CA ILE A 432 -4.83 -19.70 -7.90
C ILE A 432 -6.00 -18.98 -8.56
N LEU A 433 -5.92 -17.64 -8.60
CA LEU A 433 -6.88 -16.79 -9.29
C LEU A 433 -6.12 -15.99 -10.34
N HIS A 434 -6.42 -16.21 -11.61
CA HIS A 434 -5.88 -15.43 -12.73
C HIS A 434 -7.00 -14.54 -13.29
N ILE A 435 -6.76 -13.24 -13.39
CA ILE A 435 -7.71 -12.26 -13.91
C ILE A 435 -7.05 -11.47 -15.04
N ALA A 436 -7.56 -11.61 -16.26
CA ALA A 436 -7.12 -10.89 -17.45
C ALA A 436 -8.26 -10.02 -17.99
N THR A 437 -8.25 -8.75 -17.59
CA THR A 437 -9.34 -7.78 -17.80
C THR A 437 -8.80 -6.34 -17.81
N HIS A 438 -9.60 -5.34 -18.17
CA HIS A 438 -9.20 -3.94 -18.01
C HIS A 438 -9.04 -3.59 -16.52
N GLY A 439 -7.96 -2.90 -16.19
CA GLY A 439 -7.79 -2.24 -14.89
C GLY A 439 -8.27 -0.80 -14.97
N ALA A 440 -9.05 -0.35 -14.00
CA ALA A 440 -9.43 1.05 -13.84
C ALA A 440 -9.05 1.51 -12.43
N VAL A 441 -8.40 2.66 -12.35
CA VAL A 441 -8.04 3.31 -11.07
C VAL A 441 -9.00 4.48 -10.89
N THR A 442 -9.91 4.37 -9.92
CA THR A 442 -10.79 5.49 -9.55
C THR A 442 -10.01 6.50 -8.72
N SER A 443 -10.31 7.80 -8.85
CA SER A 443 -9.55 8.93 -8.29
C SER A 443 -9.52 9.02 -6.75
N ASP A 444 -10.13 8.07 -6.05
CA ASP A 444 -10.30 8.10 -4.59
C ASP A 444 -9.39 7.11 -3.85
N GLN A 445 -8.24 6.74 -4.43
CA GLN A 445 -7.18 5.97 -3.75
C GLN A 445 -5.87 6.74 -3.64
#